data_AF-A0A7X7CW07-F1
#
_entry.id   AF-A0A7X7CW07-F1
#
_cell.length_a   1.000
_cell.length_b   1.000
_cell.length_c   1.000
_cell.angle_alpha   90.00
_cell.angle_beta   90.00
_cell.angle_gamma   90.00
#
_symmetry.space_group_name_H-M   'P 1'
#
loop_
_entity.id
_entity.type
_entity.pdbx_description
1 polymer ?
#
loop_
_entity_poly.entity_id
_entity_poly.type
_entity_poly.pdbx_seq_one_letter_code
_entity_poly.pdbx_strand_id
1 'polypeptide(L)'
;ATIPGLKDFPPEDRPNSTVVFWTFRVMAGLGFLMVLLGAWAAWAWRRGRLFESRALARFALWMGPSGLVAILAGWFTTEIGRQPWVVYGLMRTEDAVSDHSTLTMSVTLALLVVVYFAVFGTGTRYMLRLVARIPDGHPEPGGSAPDPNRRPARPLSAVTARLDGPADAPARRPTR
;
A
#
# COMPACT_ATOMS: atom_id res chain seq x y z
N ALA A 1 7.60 29.42 25.44
CA ALA A 1 6.86 29.83 24.24
C ALA A 1 5.40 29.48 24.46
N THR A 2 4.52 30.48 24.58
CA THR A 2 3.08 30.25 24.72
C THR A 2 2.54 29.93 23.34
N ILE A 3 2.02 28.71 23.14
CA ILE A 3 1.39 28.33 21.89
C ILE A 3 0.01 29.01 21.87
N PRO A 4 -0.30 29.85 20.87
CA PRO A 4 -1.59 30.50 20.75
C PRO A 4 -2.72 29.47 20.74
N GLY A 5 -3.77 29.73 21.51
CA GLY A 5 -4.95 28.89 21.55
C GLY A 5 -5.82 29.10 20.31
N LEU A 6 -6.61 28.08 19.94
CA LEU A 6 -7.55 28.19 18.81
C LEU A 6 -8.56 29.34 18.97
N LYS A 7 -8.82 29.76 20.22
CA LYS A 7 -9.74 30.87 20.56
C LYS A 7 -9.14 32.25 20.32
N ASP A 8 -7.82 32.34 20.10
CA ASP A 8 -7.12 33.60 19.83
C ASP A 8 -7.29 34.05 18.37
N PHE A 9 -7.81 33.18 17.50
CA PHE A 9 -8.09 33.47 16.09
C PHE A 9 -9.57 33.80 15.85
N PRO A 10 -9.92 34.68 14.89
CA PRO A 10 -11.31 34.94 14.50
C PRO A 10 -12.05 33.65 14.11
N PRO A 11 -13.36 33.51 14.44
CA PRO A 11 -14.13 32.31 14.11
C PRO A 11 -14.10 31.92 12.63
N GLU A 12 -14.13 32.90 11.72
CA GLU A 12 -14.07 32.71 10.27
C GLU A 12 -12.75 32.13 9.74
N ASP A 13 -11.65 32.25 10.49
CA ASP A 13 -10.33 31.78 10.07
C ASP A 13 -9.98 30.41 10.68
N ARG A 14 -10.90 29.82 11.44
CA ARG A 14 -10.67 28.54 12.12
C ARG A 14 -11.00 27.37 11.18
N PRO A 15 -10.05 26.43 10.96
CA PRO A 15 -10.35 25.17 10.28
C PRO A 15 -11.32 24.32 11.10
N ASN A 16 -11.92 23.32 10.46
CA ASN A 16 -12.75 22.33 11.15
C ASN A 16 -11.90 21.47 12.10
N SER A 17 -11.75 21.96 13.33
CA SER A 17 -10.90 21.37 14.36
C SER A 17 -11.32 19.95 14.76
N THR A 18 -12.61 19.61 14.68
CA THR A 18 -13.11 18.26 14.99
C THR A 18 -12.55 17.23 14.03
N VAL A 19 -12.53 17.53 12.73
CA VAL A 19 -12.01 16.61 11.72
C VAL A 19 -10.50 16.43 11.91
N VAL A 20 -9.76 17.55 12.03
CA VAL A 20 -8.30 17.54 12.25
C VAL A 20 -7.92 16.76 13.50
N PHE A 21 -8.69 16.91 14.59
CA PHE A 21 -8.45 16.21 15.85
C PHE A 21 -8.54 14.69 15.72
N TRP A 22 -9.49 14.18 14.93
CA TRP A 22 -9.69 12.75 14.72
C TRP A 22 -8.74 12.20 13.66
N THR A 23 -8.53 12.90 12.55
CA THR A 23 -7.58 12.46 11.52
C THR A 23 -6.16 12.37 12.05
N PHE A 24 -5.75 13.33 12.90
CA PHE A 24 -4.45 13.29 13.59
C PHE A 24 -4.31 12.05 14.48
N ARG A 25 -5.35 11.70 15.24
CA ARG A 25 -5.35 10.51 16.12
C ARG A 25 -5.29 9.21 15.36
N VAL A 26 -6.04 9.10 14.27
CA VAL A 26 -5.99 7.92 13.40
C VAL A 26 -4.60 7.78 12.80
N MET A 27 -4.03 8.86 12.25
CA MET A 27 -2.67 8.86 11.71
C MET A 27 -1.63 8.44 12.75
N ALA A 28 -1.60 9.12 13.90
CA ALA A 28 -0.64 8.84 14.97
C ALA A 28 -0.83 7.42 15.53
N GLY A 29 -2.08 7.01 15.80
CA GLY A 29 -2.41 5.70 16.32
C GLY A 29 -1.96 4.57 15.39
N LEU A 30 -2.23 4.68 14.09
CA LEU A 30 -1.76 3.71 13.10
C LEU A 30 -0.23 3.72 12.98
N GLY A 31 0.42 4.90 13.04
CA GLY A 31 1.87 5.01 13.05
C GLY A 31 2.51 4.26 14.22
N PHE A 32 1.99 4.45 15.44
CA PHE A 32 2.46 3.73 16.62
C PHE A 32 2.20 2.22 16.53
N LEU A 33 1.06 1.80 15.98
CA LEU A 33 0.77 0.38 15.74
C LEU A 33 1.75 -0.26 14.75
N MET A 34 2.15 0.47 13.70
CA MET A 34 3.15 -0.01 12.75
C MET A 34 4.55 -0.11 13.37
N VAL A 35 4.93 0.84 14.23
CA VAL A 35 6.18 0.74 15.01
C VAL A 35 6.14 -0.45 15.96
N LEU A 36 5.01 -0.68 16.64
CA LEU A 36 4.81 -1.83 17.51
C LEU A 36 4.92 -3.15 16.74
N LEU A 37 4.32 -3.24 15.54
CA LEU A 37 4.47 -4.40 14.66
C LEU A 37 5.95 -4.64 14.31
N GLY A 38 6.68 -3.59 13.91
CA GLY A 38 8.10 -3.69 13.58
C GLY A 38 8.96 -4.14 14.75
N ALA A 39 8.71 -3.60 15.96
CA ALA A 39 9.40 -3.99 17.18
C ALA A 39 9.09 -5.43 17.57
N TRP A 40 7.82 -5.85 17.50
CA TRP A 40 7.41 -7.22 17.79
C TRP A 40 8.00 -8.21 16.78
N ALA A 41 8.00 -7.88 15.50
CA ALA A 41 8.63 -8.67 14.46
C ALA A 41 10.15 -8.80 14.68
N ALA A 42 10.85 -7.71 15.01
CA ALA A 42 12.28 -7.74 15.31
C ALA A 42 12.60 -8.60 16.54
N TRP A 43 11.77 -8.53 17.59
CA TRP A 43 11.91 -9.38 18.76
C TRP A 43 11.67 -10.87 18.44
N ALA A 44 10.61 -11.18 17.68
CA ALA A 44 10.31 -12.55 17.25
C ALA A 44 11.41 -13.11 16.33
N TRP A 45 12.00 -12.27 15.47
CA TRP A 45 13.13 -12.62 14.63
C TRP A 45 14.37 -12.98 15.44
N ARG A 46 14.72 -12.20 16.47
CA ARG A 46 15.83 -12.51 17.40
C ARG A 46 15.64 -13.83 18.16
N ARG A 47 14.38 -14.25 18.37
CA ARG A 47 14.04 -15.51 19.05
C ARG A 47 13.91 -16.69 18.07
N GLY A 48 14.07 -16.47 16.77
CA GLY A 48 13.89 -17.49 15.73
C GLY A 48 12.44 -17.89 15.48
N ARG A 49 11.45 -17.20 16.05
CA ARG A 49 10.01 -17.60 16.03
C ARG A 49 9.15 -16.75 15.08
N LEU A 50 9.77 -16.04 14.14
CA LEU A 50 9.10 -15.08 13.27
C LEU A 50 7.92 -15.70 12.49
N PHE A 51 8.12 -16.91 11.96
CA PHE A 51 7.13 -17.63 11.15
C PHE A 51 6.25 -18.59 11.97
N GLU A 52 6.56 -18.81 13.25
CA GLU A 52 5.77 -19.72 14.10
C GLU A 52 4.51 -19.06 14.63
N SER A 53 4.52 -17.75 14.83
CA SER A 53 3.42 -17.06 15.50
C SER A 53 2.34 -16.63 14.50
N ARG A 54 1.21 -17.34 14.52
CA ARG A 54 0.00 -16.98 13.77
C ARG A 54 -0.60 -15.63 14.19
N ALA A 55 -0.30 -15.16 15.41
CA ALA A 55 -0.72 -13.85 15.88
C ALA A 55 0.00 -12.73 15.15
N LEU A 56 1.34 -12.79 15.04
CA LEU A 56 2.14 -11.80 14.32
C LEU A 56 1.80 -11.79 12.83
N ALA A 57 1.63 -12.96 12.21
CA ALA A 57 1.26 -13.04 10.78
C ALA A 57 -0.13 -12.42 10.51
N ARG A 58 -1.13 -12.70 11.35
CA ARG A 58 -2.46 -12.05 11.23
C ARG A 58 -2.38 -10.55 11.48
N PHE A 59 -1.61 -10.11 12.48
CA PHE A 59 -1.46 -8.70 12.78
C PHE A 59 -0.79 -7.95 11.61
N ALA A 60 0.26 -8.52 11.01
CA ALA A 60 0.90 -7.99 9.82
C ALA A 60 -0.07 -7.88 8.62
N LEU A 61 -0.95 -8.87 8.42
CA LEU A 61 -1.96 -8.84 7.37
C LEU A 61 -2.92 -7.64 7.54
N TRP A 62 -3.41 -7.40 8.76
CA TRP A 62 -4.27 -6.24 9.05
C TRP A 62 -3.53 -4.91 8.92
N MET A 63 -2.21 -4.88 9.13
CA MET A 63 -1.39 -3.68 8.96
C MET A 63 -1.01 -3.38 7.50
N GLY A 64 -1.30 -4.29 6.56
CA GLY A 64 -1.12 -4.04 5.13
C GLY A 64 -1.90 -2.80 4.64
N PRO A 65 -3.24 -2.76 4.76
CA PRO A 65 -4.02 -1.59 4.35
C PRO A 65 -3.89 -0.39 5.28
N SER A 66 -3.45 -0.57 6.54
CA SER A 66 -3.40 0.53 7.50
C SER A 66 -2.40 1.63 7.12
N GLY A 67 -1.32 1.30 6.40
CA GLY A 67 -0.37 2.28 5.89
C GLY A 67 -1.02 3.31 4.96
N LEU A 68 -1.89 2.84 4.05
CA LEU A 68 -2.65 3.73 3.16
C LEU A 68 -3.60 4.64 3.95
N VAL A 69 -4.30 4.07 4.94
CA VAL A 69 -5.21 4.84 5.82
C VAL A 69 -4.45 5.91 6.60
N ALA A 70 -3.27 5.58 7.13
CA ALA A 70 -2.42 6.53 7.86
C ALA A 70 -1.96 7.69 6.95
N ILE A 71 -1.57 7.39 5.70
CA ILE A 71 -1.19 8.42 4.72
C ILE A 71 -2.37 9.35 4.41
N LEU A 72 -3.54 8.80 4.14
CA LEU A 72 -4.76 9.58 3.88
C LEU A 72 -5.14 10.45 5.09
N ALA A 73 -5.08 9.89 6.30
CA ALA A 73 -5.35 10.63 7.53
C ALA A 73 -4.35 11.79 7.74
N GLY A 74 -3.08 11.58 7.40
CA GLY A 74 -2.07 12.65 7.41
C GLY A 74 -2.42 13.78 6.43
N TRP A 75 -2.74 13.43 5.18
CA TRP A 75 -3.18 14.38 4.16
C TRP A 75 -4.41 15.17 4.58
N PHE A 76 -5.42 14.52 5.15
CA PHE A 76 -6.61 15.21 5.66
C PHE A 76 -6.25 16.17 6.80
N THR A 77 -5.36 15.77 7.70
CA THR A 77 -4.92 16.61 8.82
C THR A 77 -4.24 17.89 8.31
N THR A 78 -3.37 17.77 7.31
CA THR A 78 -2.65 18.93 6.75
C THR A 78 -3.53 19.81 5.88
N GLU A 79 -4.38 19.21 5.04
CA GLU A 79 -5.19 19.96 4.07
C GLU A 79 -6.37 20.67 4.75
N ILE A 80 -7.10 19.96 5.61
CA ILE A 80 -8.23 20.53 6.36
C ILE A 80 -7.71 21.50 7.43
N GLY A 81 -6.53 21.23 8.00
CA GLY A 81 -5.89 22.14 8.96
C GLY A 81 -5.47 23.48 8.37
N ARG A 82 -5.33 23.59 7.04
CA ARG A 82 -4.97 24.82 6.34
C ARG A 82 -6.18 25.64 5.89
N GLN A 83 -7.37 25.04 5.82
CA GLN A 83 -8.61 25.77 5.49
C GLN A 83 -8.84 26.91 6.51
N PRO A 84 -9.33 28.10 6.08
CA PRO A 84 -9.86 28.47 4.76
C PRO A 84 -8.82 29.04 3.78
N TRP A 85 -7.53 28.81 4.01
CA TRP A 85 -6.46 29.44 3.24
C TRP A 85 -5.88 28.49 2.19
N VAL A 86 -5.74 28.98 0.96
CA VAL A 86 -4.90 28.35 -0.06
C VAL A 86 -3.46 28.78 0.16
N VAL A 87 -3.27 30.11 0.29
CA VAL A 87 -2.03 30.75 0.66
C VAL A 87 -2.30 31.64 1.86
N TYR A 88 -1.66 31.34 2.99
CA TYR A 88 -1.91 31.99 4.27
C TYR A 88 -1.70 33.51 4.16
N GLY A 89 -2.72 34.28 4.55
CA GLY A 89 -2.69 35.75 4.52
C GLY A 89 -2.76 36.39 3.13
N LEU A 90 -2.90 35.59 2.06
CA LEU A 90 -2.92 36.09 0.68
C LEU A 90 -4.18 35.69 -0.10
N MET A 91 -4.61 34.43 0.00
CA MET A 91 -5.72 33.91 -0.82
C MET A 91 -6.56 32.89 -0.05
N ARG A 92 -7.87 33.14 0.03
CA ARG A 92 -8.86 32.21 0.60
C ARG A 92 -9.28 31.17 -0.43
N THR A 93 -9.76 30.03 0.04
CA THR A 93 -10.24 28.93 -0.82
C THR A 93 -11.45 29.35 -1.66
N GLU A 94 -12.28 30.27 -1.17
CA GLU A 94 -13.44 30.80 -1.91
C GLU A 94 -13.03 31.61 -3.15
N ASP A 95 -11.95 32.40 -3.04
CA ASP A 95 -11.47 33.25 -4.13
C ASP A 95 -10.69 32.45 -5.20
N ALA A 96 -10.30 31.22 -4.90
CA ALA A 96 -9.50 30.37 -5.77
C ALA A 96 -10.33 29.53 -6.76
N VAL A 97 -11.66 29.59 -6.69
CA VAL A 97 -12.57 28.79 -7.54
C VAL A 97 -12.83 29.50 -8.88
N SER A 98 -12.57 28.81 -9.99
CA SER A 98 -12.86 29.32 -11.34
C SER A 98 -14.37 29.35 -11.65
N ASP A 99 -14.80 30.35 -12.41
CA ASP A 99 -16.19 30.52 -12.85
C ASP A 99 -16.56 29.52 -13.96
N HIS A 100 -16.99 28.32 -13.56
CA HIS A 100 -17.50 27.28 -14.44
C HIS A 100 -18.93 26.92 -14.05
N SER A 101 -19.73 26.50 -15.04
CA SER A 101 -21.08 25.98 -14.77
C SER A 101 -21.03 24.79 -13.81
N THR A 102 -21.88 24.80 -12.79
CA THR A 102 -22.05 23.73 -11.81
C THR A 102 -22.25 22.37 -12.48
N LEU A 103 -22.95 22.34 -13.62
CA LEU A 103 -23.18 21.13 -14.41
C LEU A 103 -21.87 20.56 -14.97
N THR A 104 -21.03 21.40 -15.58
CA THR A 104 -19.73 20.97 -16.13
C THR A 104 -18.80 20.46 -15.03
N MET A 105 -18.73 21.15 -13.89
CA MET A 105 -17.89 20.72 -12.76
C MET A 105 -18.34 19.38 -12.17
N SER A 106 -19.65 19.21 -11.95
CA SER A 106 -20.21 17.97 -11.39
C SER A 106 -20.05 16.77 -12.33
N VAL A 107 -20.30 16.95 -13.63
CA VAL A 107 -20.14 15.88 -14.63
C VAL A 107 -18.67 15.46 -14.74
N THR A 108 -17.74 16.41 -14.81
CA THR A 108 -16.30 16.10 -14.90
C THR A 108 -15.79 15.43 -13.63
N LEU A 109 -16.23 15.88 -12.45
CA LEU A 109 -15.91 15.21 -11.18
C LEU A 109 -16.48 13.78 -11.12
N ALA A 110 -17.73 13.58 -11.53
CA ALA A 110 -18.35 12.26 -11.56
C ALA A 110 -17.60 11.32 -12.51
N LEU A 111 -17.21 11.81 -13.70
CA LEU A 111 -16.41 11.05 -14.64
C LEU A 111 -15.04 10.68 -14.05
N LEU A 112 -14.36 11.63 -13.40
CA LEU A 112 -13.09 11.39 -12.72
C LEU A 112 -13.23 10.28 -11.67
N VAL A 113 -14.27 10.34 -10.84
CA VAL A 113 -14.57 9.33 -9.82
C VAL A 113 -14.75 7.96 -10.47
N VAL A 114 -15.59 7.84 -11.50
CA VAL A 114 -15.85 6.57 -12.21
C VAL A 114 -14.57 5.98 -12.79
N VAL A 115 -13.75 6.80 -13.46
CA VAL A 115 -12.48 6.36 -14.05
C VAL A 115 -11.51 5.89 -12.98
N TYR A 116 -11.39 6.62 -11.87
CA TYR A 116 -10.54 6.22 -10.74
C TYR A 116 -10.99 4.88 -10.15
N PHE A 117 -12.30 4.69 -9.91
CA PHE A 117 -12.83 3.42 -9.44
C PHE A 117 -12.54 2.26 -10.39
N ALA A 118 -12.65 2.48 -11.71
CA ALA A 118 -12.36 1.47 -12.72
C ALA A 118 -10.86 1.07 -12.70
N VAL A 119 -9.96 2.05 -12.68
CA VAL A 119 -8.51 1.85 -12.72
C VAL A 119 -8.02 1.20 -11.43
N PHE A 120 -8.31 1.80 -10.26
CA PHE A 120 -7.88 1.28 -8.97
C PHE A 120 -8.56 -0.05 -8.64
N GLY A 121 -9.83 -0.24 -8.99
CA GLY A 121 -10.55 -1.50 -8.81
C GLY A 121 -9.96 -2.64 -9.63
N THR A 122 -9.70 -2.39 -10.92
CA THR A 122 -9.08 -3.39 -11.80
C THR A 122 -7.65 -3.71 -11.36
N GLY A 123 -6.85 -2.68 -11.03
CA GLY A 123 -5.48 -2.84 -10.54
C GLY A 123 -5.40 -3.64 -9.23
N THR A 124 -6.26 -3.31 -8.26
CA THR A 124 -6.35 -4.04 -6.98
C THR A 124 -6.75 -5.49 -7.20
N ARG A 125 -7.78 -5.75 -8.03
CA ARG A 125 -8.21 -7.11 -8.39
C ARG A 125 -7.09 -7.90 -9.07
N TYR A 126 -6.34 -7.27 -9.97
CA TYR A 126 -5.22 -7.89 -10.66
C TYR A 126 -4.09 -8.25 -9.69
N MET A 127 -3.71 -7.33 -8.79
CA MET A 127 -2.72 -7.60 -7.75
C MET A 127 -3.13 -8.72 -6.80
N LEU A 128 -4.38 -8.74 -6.33
CA LEU A 128 -4.88 -9.81 -5.49
C LEU A 128 -4.88 -11.17 -6.21
N ARG A 129 -5.23 -11.19 -7.51
CA ARG A 129 -5.14 -12.40 -8.33
C ARG A 129 -3.70 -12.87 -8.54
N LEU A 130 -2.75 -11.95 -8.65
CA LEU A 130 -1.34 -12.28 -8.79
C LEU A 130 -0.79 -12.88 -7.50
N VAL A 131 -1.10 -12.29 -6.35
CA VAL A 131 -0.71 -12.81 -5.03
C VAL A 131 -1.33 -14.18 -4.77
N ALA A 132 -2.59 -14.40 -5.16
CA ALA A 132 -3.26 -15.70 -5.01
C ALA A 132 -2.71 -16.80 -5.92
N ARG A 133 -1.93 -16.45 -6.95
CA ARG A 133 -1.33 -17.40 -7.90
C ARG A 133 0.14 -17.70 -7.59
N ILE A 134 0.69 -17.18 -6.49
CA ILE A 134 2.04 -17.53 -6.06
C ILE A 134 2.06 -19.05 -5.86
N PRO A 135 2.80 -19.83 -6.68
CA PRO A 135 2.88 -21.27 -6.51
C PRO A 135 3.48 -21.56 -5.14
N ASP A 136 2.98 -22.59 -4.45
CA ASP A 136 3.58 -23.10 -3.23
C ASP A 136 5.03 -23.48 -3.53
N GLY A 137 5.94 -22.56 -3.22
CA GLY A 137 7.37 -22.75 -3.33
C GLY A 137 7.82 -23.67 -2.21
N HIS A 138 7.39 -24.92 -2.23
CA HIS A 138 8.13 -25.99 -1.61
C HIS A 138 9.34 -26.25 -2.53
N PRO A 139 10.57 -25.97 -2.10
CA PRO A 139 11.71 -26.58 -2.76
C PRO A 139 11.53 -28.09 -2.57
N GLU A 140 11.22 -28.80 -3.65
CA GLU A 140 11.29 -30.27 -3.69
C GLU A 140 12.60 -30.72 -3.02
N PRO A 141 12.58 -31.61 -2.00
CA PRO A 141 13.78 -32.04 -1.27
C PRO A 141 14.78 -32.88 -2.08
N GLY A 142 14.80 -32.74 -3.41
CA GLY A 142 15.64 -33.52 -4.33
C GLY A 142 16.21 -32.74 -5.52
N GLY A 143 15.99 -31.42 -5.60
CA GLY A 143 16.58 -30.60 -6.65
C GLY A 143 17.98 -30.13 -6.27
N SER A 144 19.00 -30.62 -6.98
CA SER A 144 20.41 -30.24 -6.83
C SER A 144 20.61 -28.76 -6.51
N ALA A 145 21.41 -28.47 -5.48
CA ALA A 145 21.71 -27.12 -5.01
C ALA A 145 22.04 -26.19 -6.19
N PRO A 146 21.44 -24.99 -6.28
CA PRO A 146 21.75 -24.03 -7.34
C PRO A 146 23.22 -23.61 -7.23
N ASP A 147 23.96 -23.76 -8.32
CA ASP A 147 25.32 -23.23 -8.50
C ASP A 147 25.38 -21.77 -8.00
N PRO A 148 26.21 -21.45 -6.99
CA PRO A 148 26.33 -20.11 -6.41
C PRO A 148 26.76 -19.03 -7.43
N ASN A 149 27.25 -19.43 -8.60
CA ASN A 149 27.77 -18.53 -9.61
C ASN A 149 26.75 -18.16 -10.72
N ARG A 150 25.50 -18.65 -10.64
CA ARG A 150 24.44 -18.23 -11.56
C ARG A 150 23.73 -16.98 -11.05
N ARG A 151 24.16 -15.81 -11.55
CA ARG A 151 23.37 -14.57 -11.46
C ARG A 151 22.01 -14.80 -12.13
N PRO A 152 20.87 -14.58 -11.46
CA PRO A 152 19.55 -14.72 -12.08
C PRO A 152 19.36 -13.57 -13.08
N ALA A 153 19.66 -13.82 -14.34
CA ALA A 153 19.65 -12.78 -15.37
C ALA A 153 18.25 -12.43 -15.89
N ARG A 154 17.20 -13.24 -15.65
CA ARG A 154 15.89 -13.04 -16.30
C ARG A 154 14.71 -13.49 -15.43
N PRO A 155 13.79 -12.59 -15.03
CA PRO A 155 12.60 -12.94 -14.24
C PRO A 155 11.57 -13.82 -14.99
N LEU A 156 11.76 -14.08 -16.29
CA LEU A 156 10.81 -14.79 -17.16
C LEU A 156 11.20 -16.25 -17.49
N SER A 157 12.35 -16.75 -17.04
CA SER A 157 12.79 -18.12 -17.38
C SER A 157 12.01 -19.23 -16.65
N ALA A 158 11.19 -18.89 -15.65
CA ALA A 158 10.35 -19.84 -14.94
C ALA A 158 9.16 -20.37 -15.77
N VAL A 159 8.81 -19.69 -16.87
CA VAL A 159 7.63 -20.02 -17.68
C VAL A 159 7.90 -21.11 -18.73
N THR A 160 9.15 -21.29 -19.17
CA THR A 160 9.48 -22.18 -20.29
C THR A 160 9.81 -23.62 -19.90
N ALA A 161 9.97 -23.94 -18.61
CA ALA A 161 10.40 -25.27 -18.17
C ALA A 161 9.32 -26.37 -18.25
N ARG A 162 8.10 -26.07 -18.73
CA ARG A 162 6.97 -27.03 -18.75
C ARG A 162 6.46 -27.37 -20.17
N LEU A 163 7.19 -27.03 -21.22
CA LEU A 163 6.77 -27.34 -22.60
C LEU A 163 7.42 -28.59 -23.20
N ASP A 164 8.42 -29.20 -22.55
CA ASP A 164 9.06 -30.42 -23.05
C ASP A 164 8.49 -31.66 -22.33
N GLY A 165 7.39 -32.17 -22.87
CA GLY A 165 6.92 -33.55 -22.64
C GLY A 165 7.77 -34.57 -23.42
N PRO A 166 7.76 -35.86 -23.04
CA PRO A 166 8.87 -36.77 -23.33
C PRO A 166 8.83 -37.30 -24.77
N ALA A 167 9.75 -36.84 -25.60
CA ALA A 167 10.09 -37.46 -26.88
C ALA A 167 11.61 -37.62 -26.94
N ASP A 168 12.08 -38.82 -26.56
CA ASP A 168 13.14 -39.58 -27.22
C ASP A 168 13.75 -40.59 -26.25
N ALA A 169 13.24 -41.82 -26.31
CA ALA A 169 13.90 -42.98 -25.73
C ALA A 169 15.15 -43.31 -26.57
N PRO A 170 16.36 -43.40 -25.99
CA PRO A 170 17.53 -43.79 -26.75
C PRO A 170 17.50 -45.29 -27.06
N ALA A 171 17.58 -45.62 -28.35
CA ALA A 171 17.71 -46.97 -28.87
C ALA A 171 18.91 -47.71 -28.24
N ARG A 172 18.64 -48.88 -27.65
CA ARG A 172 19.67 -49.80 -27.15
C ARG A 172 20.52 -50.32 -28.32
N ARG A 173 21.84 -50.16 -28.26
CA ARG A 173 22.79 -50.93 -29.08
C ARG A 173 22.87 -52.38 -28.55
N PRO A 174 22.79 -53.40 -29.42
CA PRO A 174 23.14 -54.76 -29.02
C PRO A 174 24.66 -54.95 -29.05
N THR A 175 25.21 -55.38 -27.92
CA THR A 175 26.54 -55.99 -27.82
C THR A 175 26.42 -57.50 -28.04
N ARG A 176 26.85 -58.00 -29.20
CA ARG A 176 27.67 -59.21 -29.32
C ARG A 176 28.30 -59.29 -30.70
#